data_AF-A0A147JSB6-F1
#
_entry.id   AF-A0A147JSB6-F1
#
_cell.length_a   1.000
_cell.length_b   1.000
_cell.length_c   1.000
_cell.angle_alpha   90.00
_cell.angle_beta   90.00
_cell.angle_gamma   90.00
#
_symmetry.space_group_name_H-M   'P 1'
#
loop_
_entity.id
_entity.type
_entity.pdbx_description
1 polymer ?
#
loop_
_entity_poly.entity_id
_entity_poly.type
_entity_poly.pdbx_seq_one_letter_code
_entity_poly.pdbx_strand_id
1 'polypeptide(L)'
;MKFELKAKLTFSGEIEKVKADIADVIRTAAPVLSRGAPKGKEAEAARVISWQVSGNELEMELESGRYVRAHDALLRLARLLATELGRKHKLGLRRMAASDCRILLPIAEAPAEAVAEIRKLPYEVTVGESAVEIRLRDLNEADLRGRVVDRLVSLIEETTKRVSARAAEPKVVREGPKLPHPFTENPFDVAKRLGWIRDFPGRGQWIYEEPYAKLLRAIEDIIIEEVARPLKFEEVMLPKLIPLEVMQRMPGYLDGVPEGMYYVSPPPRDPEAFKEFKQKLKLTKRVPVEELRKVLKEPAYVLAPAQCEPFYETFASSHVRLEDLPVKQFDRSGWTYRWEGGGVEGLVRTQEFHRVEFVFLGSPEDVVSIRDAVVERSTKVVDQLGLEWRLLVATPFYMKEGVVGDGSDSSKVATYDIEVLLPYDNSWLEIGSYNVHRDKFVETFKIKEVKGRQVWTGCCGFGTSRWVVGFLAQHGFDPARWPEPVRKRVGTLPPVPKVVE
;
A
#
# COMPACT_ATOMS: atom_id res chain seq x y z
N MET A 1 -16.82 -12.59 17.66
CA MET A 1 -16.86 -11.18 18.13
C MET A 1 -18.28 -10.76 18.49
N LYS A 2 -18.45 -10.04 19.60
CA LYS A 2 -19.71 -9.52 20.14
C LYS A 2 -19.56 -8.03 20.47
N PHE A 3 -20.65 -7.27 20.40
CA PHE A 3 -20.69 -5.84 20.64
C PHE A 3 -21.73 -5.51 21.68
N GLU A 4 -21.39 -4.63 22.61
CA GLU A 4 -22.30 -4.07 23.61
C GLU A 4 -22.20 -2.55 23.55
N LEU A 5 -23.34 -1.87 23.54
CA LEU A 5 -23.42 -0.42 23.36
C LEU A 5 -24.41 0.17 24.34
N LYS A 6 -23.97 1.15 25.13
CA LYS A 6 -24.84 2.01 25.93
C LYS A 6 -24.95 3.37 25.24
N ALA A 7 -26.17 3.72 24.86
CA ALA A 7 -26.46 4.89 24.06
C ALA A 7 -27.50 5.78 24.70
N LYS A 8 -27.45 7.06 24.36
CA LYS A 8 -28.38 8.09 24.80
C LYS A 8 -28.88 8.87 23.59
N LEU A 9 -30.20 8.98 23.48
CA LEU A 9 -30.92 9.77 22.49
C LEU A 9 -31.64 10.92 23.20
N THR A 10 -31.36 12.15 22.82
CA THR A 10 -31.98 13.35 23.41
C THR A 10 -32.99 13.94 22.43
N PHE A 11 -34.22 14.15 22.88
CA PHE A 11 -35.31 14.70 22.09
C PHE A 11 -35.60 16.17 22.42
N SER A 12 -36.36 16.84 21.56
CA SER A 12 -36.69 18.27 21.66
C SER A 12 -37.62 18.63 22.82
N GLY A 13 -38.23 17.65 23.47
CA GLY A 13 -39.16 17.83 24.59
C GLY A 13 -39.29 16.54 25.40
N GLU A 14 -40.06 16.58 26.48
CA GLU A 14 -40.29 15.44 27.37
C GLU A 14 -40.88 14.24 26.61
N ILE A 15 -40.26 13.08 26.78
CA ILE A 15 -40.67 11.82 26.14
C ILE A 15 -41.25 10.80 27.14
N GLU A 16 -41.24 11.09 28.44
CA GLU A 16 -41.84 10.22 29.47
C GLU A 16 -43.32 9.93 29.21
N LYS A 17 -44.06 10.95 28.75
CA LYS A 17 -45.50 10.85 28.45
C LYS A 17 -45.81 9.99 27.23
N VAL A 18 -44.81 9.69 26.40
CA VAL A 18 -44.94 8.91 25.15
C VAL A 18 -44.20 7.57 25.23
N LYS A 19 -43.90 7.10 26.44
CA LYS A 19 -43.19 5.84 26.71
C LYS A 19 -43.84 4.62 26.04
N ALA A 20 -45.16 4.59 25.91
CA ALA A 20 -45.88 3.51 25.24
C ALA A 20 -45.56 3.42 23.73
N ASP A 21 -45.56 4.56 23.02
CA ASP A 21 -45.18 4.58 21.60
C ASP A 21 -43.70 4.23 21.39
N ILE A 22 -42.81 4.64 22.31
CA ILE A 22 -41.39 4.23 22.27
C ILE A 22 -41.27 2.72 22.42
N ALA A 23 -41.99 2.13 23.38
CA ALA A 23 -42.03 0.68 23.59
C ALA A 23 -42.52 -0.05 22.32
N ASP A 24 -43.54 0.48 21.66
CA ASP A 24 -44.09 -0.08 20.41
C ASP A 24 -43.09 -0.03 19.26
N VAL A 25 -42.38 1.10 19.09
CA VAL A 25 -41.32 1.22 18.07
C VAL A 25 -40.20 0.23 18.35
N ILE A 26 -39.73 0.12 19.59
CA ILE A 26 -38.65 -0.82 19.94
C ILE A 26 -39.09 -2.27 19.72
N ARG A 27 -40.32 -2.62 20.13
CA ARG A 27 -40.88 -3.97 19.95
C ARG A 27 -41.01 -4.35 18.47
N THR A 28 -41.38 -3.39 17.62
CA THR A 28 -41.57 -3.61 16.18
C THR A 28 -40.30 -3.40 15.35
N ALA A 29 -39.19 -2.96 15.97
CA ALA A 29 -37.93 -2.71 15.28
C ALA A 29 -37.15 -3.97 14.90
N ALA A 30 -37.51 -5.14 15.44
CA ALA A 30 -36.77 -6.40 15.22
C ALA A 30 -36.47 -6.70 13.72
N PRO A 31 -37.42 -6.55 12.77
CA PRO A 31 -37.14 -6.76 11.35
C PRO A 31 -36.12 -5.77 10.77
N VAL A 32 -36.08 -4.53 11.28
CA VAL A 32 -35.13 -3.50 10.84
C VAL A 32 -33.73 -3.77 11.42
N LEU A 33 -33.68 -4.31 12.63
CA LEU A 33 -32.44 -4.69 13.31
C LEU A 33 -31.84 -6.00 12.80
N SER A 34 -32.63 -6.89 12.20
CA SER A 34 -32.13 -8.09 11.54
C SER A 34 -31.88 -7.92 10.04
N ARG A 35 -32.35 -6.83 9.42
CA ARG A 35 -32.18 -6.57 7.98
C ARG A 35 -30.70 -6.48 7.59
N GLY A 36 -30.23 -7.46 6.81
CA GLY A 36 -28.83 -7.58 6.37
C GLY A 36 -28.05 -8.67 7.10
N ALA A 37 -28.63 -9.32 8.12
CA ALA A 37 -28.11 -10.58 8.62
C ALA A 37 -28.41 -11.71 7.61
N PRO A 38 -27.46 -12.64 7.36
CA PRO A 38 -27.71 -13.83 6.54
C PRO A 38 -28.86 -14.67 7.10
N LYS A 39 -29.58 -15.36 6.22
CA LYS A 39 -30.67 -16.26 6.60
C LYS A 39 -30.18 -17.34 7.57
N GLY A 40 -30.82 -17.49 8.72
CA GLY A 40 -30.41 -18.40 9.79
C GLY A 40 -29.41 -17.82 10.79
N LYS A 41 -28.97 -16.56 10.62
CA LYS A 41 -28.09 -15.83 11.56
C LYS A 41 -28.77 -14.60 12.17
N GLU A 42 -30.09 -14.51 12.11
CA GLU A 42 -30.86 -13.39 12.63
C GLU A 42 -30.72 -13.25 14.16
N ALA A 43 -30.44 -14.34 14.86
CA ALA A 43 -30.16 -14.35 16.30
C ALA A 43 -28.82 -13.66 16.67
N GLU A 44 -27.89 -13.54 15.71
CA GLU A 44 -26.63 -12.79 15.88
C GLU A 44 -26.78 -11.30 15.53
N ALA A 45 -27.95 -10.87 15.07
CA ALA A 45 -28.21 -9.47 14.76
C ALA A 45 -28.39 -8.62 16.03
N ALA A 46 -28.40 -7.30 15.86
CA ALA A 46 -28.61 -6.41 17.00
C ALA A 46 -29.97 -6.60 17.68
N ARG A 47 -29.97 -6.48 19.00
CA ARG A 47 -31.14 -6.44 19.86
C ARG A 47 -31.00 -5.35 20.91
N VAL A 48 -32.13 -4.78 21.30
CA VAL A 48 -32.21 -3.88 22.47
C VAL A 48 -32.36 -4.75 23.70
N ILE A 49 -31.44 -4.62 24.66
CA ILE A 49 -31.42 -5.39 25.92
C ILE A 49 -32.27 -4.69 26.97
N SER A 50 -32.05 -3.38 27.12
CA SER A 50 -32.76 -2.56 28.07
C SER A 50 -32.91 -1.15 27.51
N TRP A 51 -33.92 -0.43 27.99
CA TRP A 51 -34.07 0.99 27.71
C TRP A 51 -34.83 1.66 28.84
N GLN A 52 -34.54 2.93 29.06
CA GLN A 52 -35.20 3.76 30.06
C GLN A 52 -35.35 5.18 29.55
N VAL A 53 -36.35 5.87 30.07
CA VAL A 53 -36.65 7.25 29.69
C VAL A 53 -36.58 8.10 30.95
N SER A 54 -35.93 9.25 30.84
CA SER A 54 -35.88 10.28 31.88
C SER A 54 -35.95 11.65 31.22
N GLY A 55 -37.00 12.42 31.54
CA GLY A 55 -37.27 13.72 30.92
C GLY A 55 -37.36 13.64 29.40
N ASN A 56 -36.40 14.24 28.71
CA ASN A 56 -36.28 14.24 27.24
C ASN A 56 -35.23 13.24 26.70
N GLU A 57 -34.70 12.37 27.56
CA GLU A 57 -33.63 11.43 27.22
C GLU A 57 -34.12 9.99 27.23
N LEU A 58 -33.72 9.24 26.20
CA LEU A 58 -33.90 7.81 26.08
C LEU A 58 -32.52 7.15 26.13
N GLU A 59 -32.28 6.42 27.21
CA GLU A 59 -31.09 5.59 27.37
C GLU A 59 -31.40 4.17 26.92
N MET A 60 -30.48 3.56 26.18
CA MET A 60 -30.65 2.24 25.61
C MET A 60 -29.37 1.43 25.71
N GLU A 61 -29.52 0.14 25.98
CA GLU A 61 -28.46 -0.84 25.86
C GLU A 61 -28.75 -1.76 24.68
N LEU A 62 -27.77 -1.88 23.78
CA LEU A 62 -27.85 -2.73 22.61
C LEU A 62 -26.74 -3.78 22.64
N GLU A 63 -27.05 -4.96 22.15
CA GLU A 63 -26.09 -6.03 21.95
C GLU A 63 -26.19 -6.54 20.52
N SER A 64 -25.07 -6.92 19.91
CA SER A 64 -25.07 -7.60 18.61
C SER A 64 -23.89 -8.57 18.47
N GLY A 65 -24.03 -9.53 17.57
CA GLY A 65 -22.91 -10.30 17.02
C GLY A 65 -22.23 -9.55 15.87
N ARG A 66 -21.69 -10.31 14.90
CA ARG A 66 -20.95 -9.75 13.75
C ARG A 66 -21.86 -9.06 12.72
N TYR A 67 -23.15 -9.38 12.71
CA TYR A 67 -24.12 -8.86 11.75
C TYR A 67 -24.97 -7.77 12.38
N VAL A 68 -25.21 -6.69 11.62
CA VAL A 68 -25.92 -5.48 12.08
C VAL A 68 -25.40 -5.02 13.44
N ARG A 69 -24.19 -4.46 13.44
CA ARG A 69 -23.47 -4.08 14.67
C ARG A 69 -24.26 -3.07 15.50
N ALA A 70 -24.06 -3.08 16.81
CA ALA A 70 -24.84 -2.28 17.75
C ALA A 70 -24.89 -0.77 17.43
N HIS A 71 -23.81 -0.15 16.90
CA HIS A 71 -23.81 1.26 16.49
C HIS A 71 -24.65 1.53 15.24
N ASP A 72 -24.61 0.63 14.25
CA ASP A 72 -25.47 0.71 13.05
C ASP A 72 -26.94 0.48 13.41
N ALA A 73 -27.20 -0.44 14.34
CA ALA A 73 -28.53 -0.69 14.89
C ALA A 73 -29.08 0.56 15.61
N LEU A 74 -28.26 1.24 16.41
CA LEU A 74 -28.61 2.50 17.04
C LEU A 74 -28.99 3.56 16.00
N LEU A 75 -28.21 3.71 14.92
CA LEU A 75 -28.53 4.65 13.84
C LEU A 75 -29.89 4.37 13.19
N ARG A 76 -30.21 3.08 12.98
CA ARG A 76 -31.51 2.66 12.43
C ARG A 76 -32.65 2.97 13.40
N LEU A 77 -32.49 2.64 14.68
CA LEU A 77 -33.48 2.90 15.73
C LEU A 77 -33.72 4.40 15.93
N ALA A 78 -32.65 5.20 15.99
CA ALA A 78 -32.75 6.65 16.11
C ALA A 78 -33.59 7.26 14.98
N ARG A 79 -33.42 6.76 13.74
CA ARG A 79 -34.23 7.20 12.59
C ARG A 79 -35.70 6.80 12.72
N LEU A 80 -35.99 5.57 13.16
CA LEU A 80 -37.36 5.10 13.37
C LEU A 80 -38.06 5.92 14.47
N LEU A 81 -37.41 6.07 15.63
CA LEU A 81 -37.92 6.83 16.76
C LEU A 81 -38.15 8.29 16.40
N ALA A 82 -37.20 8.94 15.73
CA ALA A 82 -37.35 10.32 15.26
C ALA A 82 -38.54 10.50 14.31
N THR A 83 -38.79 9.51 13.44
CA THR A 83 -39.89 9.57 12.48
C THR A 83 -41.25 9.41 13.18
N GLU A 84 -41.38 8.40 14.04
CA GLU A 84 -42.65 8.08 14.69
C GLU A 84 -43.05 9.14 15.72
N LEU A 85 -42.11 9.52 16.59
CA LEU A 85 -42.36 10.55 17.60
C LEU A 85 -42.51 11.95 16.97
N GLY A 86 -41.81 12.23 15.88
CA GLY A 86 -41.99 13.46 15.12
C GLY A 86 -43.38 13.54 14.48
N ARG A 87 -43.88 12.42 13.93
CA ARG A 87 -45.21 12.35 13.32
C ARG A 87 -46.34 12.46 14.33
N LYS A 88 -46.32 11.64 15.39
CA LYS A 88 -47.40 11.56 16.39
C LYS A 88 -47.37 12.68 17.43
N HIS A 89 -46.18 13.07 17.87
CA HIS A 89 -46.00 13.90 19.07
C HIS A 89 -45.24 15.20 18.81
N LYS A 90 -44.80 15.45 17.57
CA LYS A 90 -43.97 16.61 17.18
C LYS A 90 -42.64 16.70 17.96
N LEU A 91 -42.12 15.54 18.40
CA LEU A 91 -40.85 15.45 19.11
C LEU A 91 -39.73 15.05 18.15
N GLY A 92 -38.72 15.92 17.99
CA GLY A 92 -37.56 15.67 17.12
C GLY A 92 -36.34 15.18 17.90
N LEU A 93 -35.55 14.29 17.29
CA LEU A 93 -34.26 13.88 17.83
C LEU A 93 -33.25 15.04 17.68
N ARG A 94 -32.61 15.44 18.78
CA ARG A 94 -31.66 16.57 18.84
C ARG A 94 -30.22 16.12 18.91
N ARG A 95 -29.94 15.04 19.61
CA ARG A 95 -28.58 14.54 19.83
C ARG A 95 -28.60 13.02 19.98
N MET A 96 -27.53 12.40 19.51
CA MET A 96 -27.23 11.00 19.76
C MET A 96 -25.78 10.83 20.19
N ALA A 97 -25.55 10.04 21.23
CA ALA A 97 -24.22 9.69 21.71
C ALA A 97 -24.22 8.26 22.27
N ALA A 98 -23.05 7.64 22.32
CA ALA A 98 -22.84 6.42 23.06
C ALA A 98 -21.81 6.65 24.17
N SER A 99 -22.24 6.50 25.42
CA SER A 99 -21.37 6.65 26.58
C SER A 99 -20.36 5.50 26.68
N ASP A 100 -20.74 4.31 26.21
CA ASP A 100 -19.94 3.10 26.31
C ASP A 100 -20.15 2.20 25.10
N CYS A 101 -19.08 1.79 24.44
CA CYS A 101 -19.10 0.74 23.42
C CYS A 101 -18.00 -0.28 23.73
N ARG A 102 -18.38 -1.54 23.90
CA ARG A 102 -17.47 -2.65 24.17
C ARG A 102 -17.47 -3.61 23.01
N ILE A 103 -16.28 -3.94 22.54
CA ILE A 103 -16.03 -4.95 21.54
C ILE A 103 -15.38 -6.14 22.26
N LEU A 104 -16.08 -7.27 22.23
CA LEU A 104 -15.63 -8.52 22.84
C LEU A 104 -15.12 -9.45 21.74
N LEU A 105 -13.79 -9.52 21.61
CA LEU A 105 -13.10 -10.44 20.72
C LEU A 105 -12.82 -11.75 21.47
N PRO A 106 -13.38 -12.90 21.06
CA PRO A 106 -13.09 -14.19 21.69
C PRO A 106 -11.59 -14.46 21.74
N ILE A 107 -11.07 -14.95 22.86
CA ILE A 107 -9.63 -15.20 23.04
C ILE A 107 -9.10 -16.23 22.04
N ALA A 108 -9.94 -17.20 21.65
CA ALA A 108 -9.63 -18.19 20.62
C ALA A 108 -9.41 -17.56 19.22
N GLU A 109 -9.94 -16.36 18.99
CA GLU A 109 -9.75 -15.58 17.78
C GLU A 109 -8.60 -14.55 17.94
N ALA A 110 -7.80 -14.60 19.00
CA ALA A 110 -6.79 -13.57 19.31
C ALA A 110 -5.46 -14.16 19.80
N PRO A 111 -4.48 -14.40 18.90
CA PRO A 111 -3.13 -14.81 19.29
C PRO A 111 -2.47 -13.80 20.24
N ALA A 112 -1.59 -14.26 21.13
CA ALA A 112 -0.96 -13.42 22.16
C ALA A 112 -0.26 -12.18 21.59
N GLU A 113 0.40 -12.32 20.44
CA GLU A 113 1.06 -11.23 19.72
C GLU A 113 0.06 -10.19 19.19
N ALA A 114 -1.09 -10.62 18.66
CA ALA A 114 -2.16 -9.73 18.22
C ALA A 114 -2.75 -8.95 19.40
N VAL A 115 -2.92 -9.60 20.56
CA VAL A 115 -3.37 -8.94 21.78
C VAL A 115 -2.37 -7.88 22.25
N ALA A 116 -1.06 -8.15 22.17
CA ALA A 116 -0.02 -7.19 22.51
C ALA A 116 -0.06 -5.94 21.61
N GLU A 117 -0.43 -6.09 20.34
CA GLU A 117 -0.62 -4.98 19.43
C GLU A 117 -1.92 -4.21 19.66
N ILE A 118 -3.03 -4.91 19.86
CA ILE A 118 -4.33 -4.30 20.16
C ILE A 118 -4.22 -3.41 21.42
N ARG A 119 -3.42 -3.81 22.42
CA ARG A 119 -3.13 -3.02 23.62
C ARG A 119 -2.43 -1.68 23.37
N LYS A 120 -1.80 -1.48 22.21
CA LYS A 120 -1.13 -0.21 21.83
C LYS A 120 -2.10 0.79 21.22
N LEU A 121 -3.32 0.37 20.88
CA LEU A 121 -4.35 1.28 20.37
C LEU A 121 -4.72 2.31 21.45
N PRO A 122 -5.20 3.51 21.06
CA PRO A 122 -5.58 4.57 21.99
C PRO A 122 -6.94 4.29 22.67
N TYR A 123 -7.21 3.04 23.04
CA TYR A 123 -8.46 2.57 23.66
C TYR A 123 -8.16 1.73 24.89
N GLU A 124 -9.12 1.65 25.81
CA GLU A 124 -9.01 0.78 26.98
C GLU A 124 -9.12 -0.68 26.54
N VAL A 125 -8.08 -1.48 26.79
CA VAL A 125 -8.04 -2.90 26.41
C VAL A 125 -7.84 -3.76 27.65
N THR A 126 -8.81 -4.61 27.95
CA THR A 126 -8.76 -5.56 29.07
C THR A 126 -8.75 -6.99 28.52
N VAL A 127 -7.84 -7.82 29.02
CA VAL A 127 -7.74 -9.24 28.60
C VAL A 127 -8.32 -10.09 29.72
N GLY A 128 -9.48 -10.68 29.46
CA GLY A 128 -10.11 -11.65 30.36
C GLY A 128 -9.77 -13.10 29.96
N GLU A 129 -10.36 -14.05 30.67
CA GLU A 129 -10.14 -15.49 30.42
C GLU A 129 -10.74 -15.96 29.09
N SER A 130 -11.89 -15.40 28.68
CA SER A 130 -12.65 -15.85 27.51
C SER A 130 -12.63 -14.88 26.33
N ALA A 131 -12.30 -13.60 26.56
CA ALA A 131 -12.31 -12.57 25.55
C ALA A 131 -11.36 -11.41 25.87
N VAL A 132 -10.92 -10.72 24.81
CA VAL A 132 -10.30 -9.40 24.86
C VAL A 132 -11.41 -8.36 24.70
N GLU A 133 -11.57 -7.49 25.69
CA GLU A 133 -12.49 -6.36 25.68
C GLU A 133 -11.76 -5.11 25.22
N ILE A 134 -12.24 -4.49 24.14
CA ILE A 134 -11.82 -3.15 23.69
C ILE A 134 -12.97 -2.19 23.96
N ARG A 135 -12.71 -1.14 24.74
CA ARG A 135 -13.72 -0.21 25.22
C ARG A 135 -13.51 1.20 24.69
N LEU A 136 -14.55 1.72 24.04
CA LEU A 136 -14.63 3.09 23.53
C LEU A 136 -15.62 3.87 24.41
N ARG A 137 -15.19 5.02 24.93
CA ARG A 137 -16.02 5.90 25.77
C ARG A 137 -16.43 7.15 25.00
N ASP A 138 -17.60 7.68 25.34
CA ASP A 138 -18.07 9.00 24.90
C ASP A 138 -18.06 9.24 23.38
N LEU A 139 -18.49 8.24 22.60
CA LEU A 139 -18.65 8.35 21.15
C LEU A 139 -19.74 9.37 20.81
N ASN A 140 -19.37 10.40 20.06
CA ASN A 140 -20.30 11.42 19.62
C ASN A 140 -21.01 11.01 18.32
N GLU A 141 -21.95 11.86 17.86
CA GLU A 141 -22.74 11.61 16.66
C GLU A 141 -21.90 11.51 15.38
N ALA A 142 -20.79 12.27 15.30
CA ALA A 142 -19.86 12.21 14.18
C ALA A 142 -19.07 10.90 14.18
N ASP A 143 -18.68 10.38 15.34
CA ASP A 143 -17.98 9.08 15.46
C ASP A 143 -18.87 7.92 15.03
N LEU A 144 -20.12 7.92 15.49
CA LEU A 144 -21.13 6.92 15.16
C LEU A 144 -21.45 6.91 13.66
N ARG A 145 -21.72 8.08 13.08
CA ARG A 145 -21.99 8.19 11.63
C ARG A 145 -20.74 7.98 10.77
N GLY A 146 -19.59 8.38 11.29
CA GLY A 146 -18.29 8.16 10.68
C GLY A 146 -17.82 6.71 10.76
N ARG A 147 -18.58 5.81 11.39
CA ARG A 147 -18.28 4.37 11.50
C ARG A 147 -16.91 4.10 12.12
N VAL A 148 -16.55 4.84 13.17
CA VAL A 148 -15.30 4.62 13.91
C VAL A 148 -15.23 3.19 14.46
N VAL A 149 -16.35 2.67 14.98
CA VAL A 149 -16.44 1.28 15.49
C VAL A 149 -16.11 0.27 14.40
N ASP A 150 -16.64 0.44 13.18
CA ASP A 150 -16.35 -0.48 12.07
C ASP A 150 -14.88 -0.47 11.66
N ARG A 151 -14.28 0.72 11.61
CA ARG A 151 -12.85 0.88 11.27
C ARG A 151 -11.95 0.23 12.33
N LEU A 152 -12.31 0.37 13.61
CA LEU A 152 -11.60 -0.32 14.69
C LEU A 152 -11.74 -1.84 14.60
N VAL A 153 -12.93 -2.35 14.29
CA VAL A 153 -13.14 -3.79 14.07
C VAL A 153 -12.29 -4.30 12.91
N SER A 154 -12.28 -3.58 11.79
CA SER A 154 -11.44 -3.93 10.64
C SER A 154 -9.96 -3.96 11.01
N LEU A 155 -9.48 -2.98 11.77
CA LEU A 155 -8.09 -2.95 12.26
C LEU A 155 -7.77 -4.13 13.18
N ILE A 156 -8.69 -4.50 14.09
CA ILE A 156 -8.52 -5.66 14.98
C ILE A 156 -8.48 -6.95 14.17
N GLU A 157 -9.43 -7.14 13.25
CA GLU A 157 -9.49 -8.33 12.39
C GLU A 157 -8.23 -8.45 11.52
N GLU A 158 -7.74 -7.35 10.96
CA GLU A 158 -6.49 -7.29 10.20
C GLU A 158 -5.28 -7.64 11.08
N THR A 159 -5.20 -7.09 12.29
CA THR A 159 -4.10 -7.37 13.24
C THR A 159 -4.06 -8.86 13.62
N THR A 160 -5.22 -9.43 13.98
CA THR A 160 -5.36 -10.85 14.30
C THR A 160 -4.94 -11.74 13.13
N LYS A 161 -5.44 -11.43 11.92
CA LYS A 161 -5.12 -12.20 10.71
C LYS A 161 -3.64 -12.11 10.39
N ARG A 162 -3.06 -10.91 10.44
CA ARG A 162 -1.64 -10.67 10.17
C ARG A 162 -0.73 -11.50 11.06
N VAL A 163 -1.05 -11.57 12.35
CA VAL A 163 -0.27 -12.37 13.31
C VAL A 163 -0.46 -13.87 13.12
N SER A 164 -1.66 -14.27 12.67
CA SER A 164 -1.97 -15.68 12.40
C SER A 164 -1.43 -16.17 11.06
N ALA A 165 -1.23 -15.27 10.11
CA ALA A 165 -0.66 -15.55 8.79
C ALA A 165 0.87 -15.48 8.86
N ARG A 166 1.55 -16.63 8.77
CA ARG A 166 2.95 -16.62 8.34
C ARG A 166 2.99 -16.20 6.88
N ALA A 167 3.84 -15.23 6.55
CA ALA A 167 4.20 -14.96 5.15
C ALA A 167 4.64 -16.30 4.55
N ALA A 168 3.94 -16.77 3.52
CA ALA A 168 4.32 -18.02 2.88
C ALA A 168 5.67 -17.81 2.21
N GLU A 169 6.58 -18.76 2.44
CA GLU A 169 7.94 -18.68 1.90
C GLU A 169 7.89 -18.60 0.36
N PRO A 170 8.71 -17.73 -0.26
CA PRO A 170 8.80 -17.65 -1.71
C PRO A 170 9.09 -19.04 -2.31
N LYS A 171 8.32 -19.44 -3.32
CA LYS A 171 8.47 -20.74 -3.97
C LYS A 171 9.05 -20.56 -5.37
N VAL A 172 10.19 -21.21 -5.63
CA VAL A 172 10.75 -21.28 -6.99
C VAL A 172 9.81 -22.11 -7.88
N VAL A 173 9.42 -21.53 -9.02
CA VAL A 173 8.53 -22.18 -10.00
C VAL A 173 9.20 -22.40 -11.35
N ARG A 174 10.28 -21.68 -11.65
CA ARG A 174 11.11 -21.86 -12.85
C ARG A 174 12.52 -21.38 -12.58
N GLU A 175 13.50 -21.99 -13.23
CA GLU A 175 14.91 -21.60 -13.16
C GLU A 175 15.54 -21.67 -14.55
N GLY A 176 16.50 -20.78 -14.79
CA GLY A 176 17.35 -20.79 -15.97
C GLY A 176 18.47 -21.84 -15.85
N PRO A 177 19.30 -21.99 -16.91
CA PRO A 177 20.44 -22.88 -16.86
C PRO A 177 21.47 -22.41 -15.83
N LYS A 178 22.18 -23.35 -15.20
CA LYS A 178 23.39 -23.03 -14.43
C LYS A 178 24.50 -22.59 -15.36
N LEU A 179 25.18 -21.50 -15.02
CA LEU A 179 26.22 -20.91 -15.86
C LEU A 179 27.58 -20.91 -15.13
N PRO A 180 28.69 -20.96 -15.86
CA PRO A 180 30.00 -20.71 -15.27
C PRO A 180 30.15 -19.22 -14.92
N HIS A 181 30.63 -18.93 -13.71
CA HIS A 181 30.80 -17.57 -13.20
C HIS A 181 32.29 -17.22 -13.07
N PRO A 182 32.93 -16.67 -14.12
CA PRO A 182 34.35 -16.35 -14.10
C PRO A 182 34.69 -15.10 -13.28
N PHE A 183 33.69 -14.28 -12.95
CA PHE A 183 33.82 -13.11 -12.10
C PHE A 183 33.23 -13.41 -10.71
N THR A 184 34.02 -13.18 -9.67
CA THR A 184 33.67 -13.55 -8.28
C THR A 184 33.91 -12.43 -7.28
N GLU A 185 34.28 -11.23 -7.73
CA GLU A 185 34.42 -10.06 -6.85
C GLU A 185 33.07 -9.38 -6.65
N ASN A 186 32.93 -8.62 -5.54
CA ASN A 186 31.76 -7.77 -5.35
C ASN A 186 31.77 -6.63 -6.39
N PRO A 187 30.75 -6.52 -7.26
CA PRO A 187 30.72 -5.51 -8.32
C PRO A 187 30.69 -4.07 -7.78
N PHE A 188 30.20 -3.83 -6.56
CA PHE A 188 30.25 -2.51 -5.94
C PHE A 188 31.70 -2.04 -5.71
N ASP A 189 32.52 -2.90 -5.11
CA ASP A 189 33.92 -2.57 -4.81
C ASP A 189 34.72 -2.36 -6.10
N VAL A 190 34.48 -3.19 -7.11
CA VAL A 190 35.13 -3.06 -8.42
C VAL A 190 34.66 -1.80 -9.15
N ALA A 191 33.35 -1.49 -9.15
CA ALA A 191 32.83 -0.27 -9.76
C ALA A 191 33.43 0.99 -9.10
N LYS A 192 33.56 1.00 -7.77
CA LYS A 192 34.19 2.11 -7.04
C LYS A 192 35.67 2.23 -7.38
N ARG A 193 36.41 1.10 -7.37
CA ARG A 193 37.85 1.04 -7.72
C ARG A 193 38.13 1.50 -9.15
N LEU A 194 37.26 1.17 -10.10
CA LEU A 194 37.36 1.60 -11.50
C LEU A 194 36.81 3.01 -11.74
N GLY A 195 36.21 3.65 -10.72
CA GLY A 195 35.57 4.96 -10.83
C GLY A 195 34.32 4.96 -11.71
N TRP A 196 33.63 3.83 -11.85
CA TRP A 196 32.31 3.75 -12.50
C TRP A 196 31.21 4.33 -11.62
N ILE A 197 31.47 4.38 -10.31
CA ILE A 197 30.63 5.05 -9.31
C ILE A 197 31.49 5.89 -8.37
N ARG A 198 30.90 6.94 -7.80
CA ARG A 198 31.51 7.75 -6.72
C ARG A 198 30.53 7.93 -5.58
N ASP A 199 31.07 8.10 -4.38
CA ASP A 199 30.27 8.43 -3.20
C ASP A 199 29.55 9.77 -3.43
N PHE A 200 28.25 9.79 -3.14
CA PHE A 200 27.51 11.03 -2.95
C PHE A 200 27.33 11.25 -1.43
N PRO A 201 27.32 12.50 -0.93
CA PRO A 201 27.21 12.74 0.51
C PRO A 201 25.94 12.19 1.15
N GLY A 202 24.87 12.02 0.37
CA GLY A 202 23.62 11.45 0.85
C GLY A 202 23.70 9.94 1.04
N ARG A 203 23.04 9.44 2.07
CA ARG A 203 23.06 8.02 2.44
C ARG A 203 22.51 7.17 1.30
N GLY A 204 23.26 6.15 0.88
CA GLY A 204 22.84 5.21 -0.17
C GLY A 204 22.54 5.86 -1.50
N GLN A 205 23.20 6.98 -1.79
CA GLN A 205 23.20 7.66 -3.07
C GLN A 205 24.60 7.57 -3.68
N TRP A 206 24.64 7.48 -5.01
CA TRP A 206 25.87 7.30 -5.77
C TRP A 206 25.84 8.20 -7.00
N ILE A 207 27.01 8.73 -7.38
CA ILE A 207 27.18 9.32 -8.71
C ILE A 207 27.56 8.19 -9.65
N TYR A 208 26.79 8.00 -10.71
CA TYR A 208 27.04 6.99 -11.73
C TYR A 208 27.75 7.61 -12.92
N GLU A 209 29.00 7.20 -13.14
CA GLU A 209 29.85 7.72 -14.20
C GLU A 209 29.52 7.10 -15.55
N GLU A 210 30.06 7.68 -16.62
CA GLU A 210 29.67 7.37 -18.00
C GLU A 210 29.63 5.86 -18.34
N PRO A 211 30.62 5.02 -17.96
CA PRO A 211 30.55 3.59 -18.25
C PRO A 211 29.36 2.88 -17.61
N TYR A 212 29.06 3.21 -16.34
CA TYR A 212 27.90 2.66 -15.64
C TYR A 212 26.60 3.14 -16.28
N ALA A 213 26.51 4.44 -16.55
CA ALA A 213 25.33 5.04 -17.17
C ALA A 213 25.03 4.42 -18.54
N LYS A 214 26.05 4.18 -19.38
CA LYS A 214 25.87 3.50 -20.68
C LYS A 214 25.35 2.07 -20.52
N LEU A 215 25.90 1.30 -19.57
CA LEU A 215 25.42 -0.05 -19.30
C LEU A 215 23.96 -0.05 -18.81
N LEU A 216 23.61 0.85 -17.90
CA LEU A 216 22.24 1.00 -17.41
C LEU A 216 21.27 1.33 -18.55
N ARG A 217 21.61 2.28 -19.43
CA ARG A 217 20.78 2.63 -20.59
C ARG A 217 20.67 1.49 -21.59
N ALA A 218 21.76 0.76 -21.84
CA ALA A 218 21.73 -0.42 -22.71
C ALA A 218 20.77 -1.50 -22.18
N ILE A 219 20.74 -1.74 -20.87
CA ILE A 219 19.81 -2.67 -20.24
C ILE A 219 18.35 -2.17 -20.35
N GLU A 220 18.12 -0.88 -20.07
CA GLU A 220 16.79 -0.27 -20.25
C GLU A 220 16.29 -0.41 -21.69
N ASP A 221 17.13 -0.12 -22.67
CA ASP A 221 16.77 -0.20 -24.08
C ASP A 221 16.47 -1.65 -24.49
N ILE A 222 17.20 -2.65 -23.97
CA ILE A 222 16.89 -4.08 -24.17
C ILE A 222 15.52 -4.42 -23.58
N ILE A 223 15.21 -3.99 -22.36
CA ILE A 223 13.90 -4.24 -21.73
C ILE A 223 12.77 -3.62 -22.58
N ILE A 224 12.97 -2.40 -23.08
CA ILE A 224 11.98 -1.72 -23.93
C ILE A 224 11.81 -2.46 -25.27
N GLU A 225 12.90 -2.82 -25.93
CA GLU A 225 12.87 -3.42 -27.26
C GLU A 225 12.35 -4.87 -27.26
N GLU A 226 12.72 -5.66 -26.25
CA GLU A 226 12.38 -7.08 -26.18
C GLU A 226 11.09 -7.38 -25.41
N VAL A 227 10.68 -6.46 -24.50
CA VAL A 227 9.49 -6.62 -23.64
C VAL A 227 8.42 -5.59 -23.97
N ALA A 228 8.69 -4.29 -23.83
CA ALA A 228 7.66 -3.24 -23.95
C ALA A 228 7.06 -3.16 -25.36
N ARG A 229 7.91 -2.99 -26.39
CA ARG A 229 7.47 -2.78 -27.78
C ARG A 229 6.70 -3.97 -28.35
N PRO A 230 7.15 -5.24 -28.19
CA PRO A 230 6.42 -6.38 -28.73
C PRO A 230 5.07 -6.59 -28.03
N LEU A 231 4.94 -6.15 -26.78
CA LEU A 231 3.68 -6.17 -26.03
C LEU A 231 2.85 -4.89 -26.21
N LYS A 232 3.30 -3.95 -27.05
CA LYS A 232 2.62 -2.68 -27.35
C LYS A 232 2.32 -1.85 -26.09
N PHE A 233 3.34 -1.70 -25.24
CA PHE A 233 3.32 -0.70 -24.17
C PHE A 233 3.74 0.65 -24.73
N GLU A 234 3.01 1.70 -24.38
CA GLU A 234 3.30 3.08 -24.79
C GLU A 234 4.11 3.82 -23.72
N GLU A 235 5.11 4.60 -24.13
CA GLU A 235 5.93 5.37 -23.20
C GLU A 235 5.16 6.59 -22.68
N VAL A 236 5.18 6.78 -21.35
CA VAL A 236 4.63 7.94 -20.66
C VAL A 236 5.64 8.47 -19.63
N MET A 237 5.42 9.70 -19.18
CA MET A 237 6.20 10.30 -18.09
C MET A 237 5.34 10.47 -16.85
N LEU A 238 5.58 9.65 -15.83
CA LEU A 238 4.86 9.69 -14.57
C LEU A 238 5.59 10.62 -13.57
N PRO A 239 4.88 11.54 -12.88
CA PRO A 239 5.45 12.36 -11.81
C PRO A 239 6.18 11.55 -10.73
N LYS A 240 7.25 12.12 -10.16
CA LYS A 240 8.04 11.51 -9.06
C LYS A 240 7.88 12.20 -7.70
N LEU A 241 7.12 13.28 -7.66
CA LEU A 241 6.70 13.97 -6.45
C LEU A 241 5.20 13.72 -6.25
N ILE A 242 4.88 12.79 -5.35
CA ILE A 242 3.53 12.22 -5.23
C ILE A 242 2.78 12.93 -4.10
N PRO A 243 1.60 13.54 -4.34
CA PRO A 243 0.80 14.14 -3.27
C PRO A 243 0.42 13.12 -2.20
N LEU A 244 0.36 13.55 -0.93
CA LEU A 244 -0.06 12.68 0.17
C LEU A 244 -1.48 12.15 -0.02
N GLU A 245 -2.35 12.90 -0.68
CA GLU A 245 -3.72 12.48 -1.01
C GLU A 245 -3.74 11.32 -2.01
N VAL A 246 -2.78 11.27 -2.94
CA VAL A 246 -2.61 10.14 -3.87
C VAL A 246 -2.05 8.95 -3.10
N MET A 247 -1.04 9.14 -2.24
CA MET A 247 -0.51 8.06 -1.39
C MET A 247 -1.53 7.51 -0.41
N GLN A 248 -2.48 8.32 0.07
CA GLN A 248 -3.57 7.86 0.92
C GLN A 248 -4.47 6.84 0.21
N ARG A 249 -4.55 6.90 -1.13
CA ARG A 249 -5.28 5.93 -1.96
C ARG A 249 -4.44 4.71 -2.34
N MET A 250 -3.17 4.66 -1.92
CA MET A 250 -2.23 3.56 -2.17
C MET A 250 -2.15 2.62 -0.93
N PRO A 251 -3.06 1.64 -0.81
CA PRO A 251 -3.10 0.69 0.31
C PRO A 251 -1.81 -0.14 0.46
N GLY A 252 -1.28 -0.19 1.68
CA GLY A 252 0.00 -0.83 2.02
C GLY A 252 1.18 0.13 2.10
N TYR A 253 0.99 1.43 1.83
CA TYR A 253 2.03 2.46 1.94
C TYR A 253 1.95 3.25 3.24
N LEU A 254 1.05 4.23 3.36
CA LEU A 254 0.96 5.06 4.58
C LEU A 254 0.49 4.27 5.81
N ASP A 255 -0.30 3.23 5.60
CA ASP A 255 -0.79 2.27 6.60
C ASP A 255 0.12 1.04 6.76
N GLY A 256 1.05 0.84 5.83
CA GLY A 256 1.91 -0.35 5.76
C GLY A 256 3.35 -0.10 6.16
N VAL A 257 4.02 0.82 5.47
CA VAL A 257 5.44 1.18 5.59
C VAL A 257 5.67 2.70 5.54
N PRO A 258 4.98 3.50 6.38
CA PRO A 258 5.15 4.97 6.40
C PRO A 258 6.59 5.41 6.69
N GLU A 259 7.37 4.59 7.39
CA GLU A 259 8.78 4.79 7.70
C GLU A 259 9.71 4.58 6.49
N GLY A 260 9.22 3.99 5.40
CA GLY A 260 9.99 3.67 4.19
C GLY A 260 10.03 4.78 3.13
N MET A 261 9.49 5.97 3.41
CA MET A 261 9.30 7.05 2.43
C MET A 261 10.01 8.36 2.82
N TYR A 262 10.39 9.14 1.80
CA TYR A 262 10.82 10.53 1.99
C TYR A 262 9.64 11.47 1.87
N TYR A 263 9.38 12.23 2.93
CA TYR A 263 8.36 13.26 2.96
C TYR A 263 8.93 14.60 2.48
N VAL A 264 8.16 15.33 1.68
CA VAL A 264 8.58 16.58 1.06
C VAL A 264 7.67 17.72 1.51
N SER A 265 8.30 18.72 2.13
CA SER A 265 7.66 19.96 2.58
C SER A 265 7.96 21.10 1.61
N PRO A 266 6.95 21.74 1.00
CA PRO A 266 7.16 22.90 0.16
C PRO A 266 7.43 24.17 0.98
N PRO A 267 8.18 25.15 0.44
CA PRO A 267 8.30 26.47 1.05
C PRO A 267 7.01 27.30 0.88
N PRO A 268 6.81 28.34 1.72
CA PRO A 268 5.82 29.37 1.47
C PRO A 268 6.20 30.25 0.27
N ARG A 269 5.21 30.96 -0.29
CA ARG A 269 5.42 31.90 -1.41
C ARG A 269 5.83 33.31 -0.96
N ASP A 270 5.73 33.61 0.32
CA ASP A 270 6.14 34.90 0.88
C ASP A 270 7.66 35.10 0.70
N PRO A 271 8.10 36.13 -0.07
CA PRO A 271 9.51 36.42 -0.31
C PRO A 271 10.32 36.70 0.97
N GLU A 272 9.67 37.20 2.02
CA GLU A 272 10.31 37.56 3.29
C GLU A 272 10.40 36.40 4.28
N ALA A 273 9.69 35.29 4.04
CA ALA A 273 9.66 34.15 4.96
C ALA A 273 11.04 33.55 5.24
N PHE A 274 11.99 33.65 4.29
CA PHE A 274 13.37 33.16 4.44
C PHE A 274 14.37 34.22 4.91
N LYS A 275 13.93 35.41 5.33
CA LYS A 275 14.83 36.51 5.71
C LYS A 275 15.81 36.11 6.83
N GLU A 276 15.30 35.57 7.93
CA GLU A 276 16.13 35.14 9.07
C GLU A 276 17.06 33.98 8.68
N PHE A 277 16.54 32.98 7.94
CA PHE A 277 17.33 31.88 7.40
C PHE A 277 18.53 32.39 6.58
N LYS A 278 18.30 33.30 5.64
CA LYS A 278 19.35 33.88 4.76
C LYS A 278 20.38 34.66 5.57
N GLN A 279 19.95 35.44 6.55
CA GLN A 279 20.86 36.20 7.42
C GLN A 279 21.75 35.27 8.24
N LYS A 280 21.18 34.26 8.90
CA LYS A 280 21.97 33.29 9.68
C LYS A 280 22.93 32.50 8.79
N LEU A 281 22.48 32.01 7.64
CA LEU A 281 23.35 31.33 6.67
C LEU A 281 24.53 32.20 6.23
N LYS A 282 24.28 33.49 5.94
CA LYS A 282 25.33 34.43 5.52
C LYS A 282 26.37 34.67 6.62
N LEU A 283 25.93 34.79 7.87
CA LEU A 283 26.77 35.05 9.04
C LEU A 283 27.57 33.83 9.49
N THR A 284 26.94 32.64 9.53
CA THR A 284 27.57 31.43 10.08
C THR A 284 28.25 30.56 9.03
N LYS A 285 27.90 30.74 7.75
CA LYS A 285 28.28 29.84 6.64
C LYS A 285 27.88 28.38 6.87
N ARG A 286 26.89 28.13 7.72
CA ARG A 286 26.31 26.83 8.03
C ARG A 286 24.81 26.87 7.78
N VAL A 287 24.22 25.76 7.35
CA VAL A 287 22.78 25.65 7.11
C VAL A 287 22.02 25.73 8.44
N PRO A 288 21.20 26.77 8.69
CA PRO A 288 20.44 26.88 9.94
C PRO A 288 19.17 26.04 9.88
N VAL A 289 19.30 24.73 10.13
CA VAL A 289 18.23 23.72 10.00
C VAL A 289 16.98 24.07 10.81
N GLU A 290 17.14 24.60 12.03
CA GLU A 290 16.01 25.01 12.87
C GLU A 290 15.21 26.16 12.24
N GLU A 291 15.86 27.14 11.61
CA GLU A 291 15.14 28.20 10.89
C GLU A 291 14.49 27.68 9.63
N LEU A 292 15.14 26.75 8.93
CA LEU A 292 14.53 26.10 7.78
C LEU A 292 13.23 25.39 8.18
N ARG A 293 13.26 24.64 9.29
CA ARG A 293 12.09 23.90 9.80
C ARG A 293 10.90 24.81 10.14
N LYS A 294 11.14 25.98 10.73
CA LYS A 294 10.07 26.95 11.08
C LYS A 294 9.37 27.54 9.85
N VAL A 295 10.08 27.66 8.73
CA VAL A 295 9.59 28.33 7.53
C VAL A 295 8.88 27.37 6.59
N LEU A 296 9.30 26.11 6.54
CA LEU A 296 8.67 25.09 5.68
C LEU A 296 7.21 24.85 6.07
N LYS A 297 6.38 24.55 5.08
CA LYS A 297 5.01 24.10 5.31
C LYS A 297 5.00 22.64 5.78
N GLU A 298 3.84 22.21 6.27
CA GLU A 298 3.58 20.80 6.52
C GLU A 298 3.90 19.95 5.28
N PRO A 299 4.39 18.70 5.47
CA PRO A 299 4.61 17.79 4.36
C PRO A 299 3.34 17.63 3.53
N ALA A 300 3.48 17.73 2.21
CA ALA A 300 2.35 17.63 1.28
C ALA A 300 2.58 16.54 0.22
N TYR A 301 3.80 16.02 0.12
CA TYR A 301 4.18 15.03 -0.88
C TYR A 301 5.11 13.99 -0.28
N VAL A 302 5.31 12.90 -1.03
CA VAL A 302 6.44 12.00 -0.90
C VAL A 302 7.21 11.92 -2.20
N LEU A 303 8.49 11.58 -2.13
CA LEU A 303 9.21 11.09 -3.32
C LEU A 303 8.72 9.69 -3.67
N ALA A 304 8.41 9.42 -4.93
CA ALA A 304 7.73 8.20 -5.38
C ALA A 304 8.48 6.91 -4.94
N PRO A 305 7.87 6.07 -4.07
CA PRO A 305 8.42 4.76 -3.73
C PRO A 305 7.95 3.62 -4.64
N ALA A 306 6.80 3.78 -5.32
CA ALA A 306 6.16 2.76 -6.17
C ALA A 306 6.38 3.00 -7.66
N GLN A 307 6.52 4.26 -8.09
CA GLN A 307 6.59 4.74 -9.48
C GLN A 307 5.28 4.62 -10.28
N CYS A 308 4.39 3.67 -9.95
CA CYS A 308 3.10 3.48 -10.61
C CYS A 308 1.95 4.34 -10.04
N GLU A 309 2.15 5.09 -8.95
CA GLU A 309 1.10 5.85 -8.26
C GLU A 309 0.35 6.82 -9.20
N PRO A 310 1.02 7.58 -10.07
CA PRO A 310 0.33 8.52 -10.96
C PRO A 310 -0.52 7.85 -12.05
N PHE A 311 -0.24 6.59 -12.39
CA PHE A 311 -1.05 5.87 -13.38
C PHE A 311 -2.49 5.70 -12.87
N TYR A 312 -2.67 5.28 -11.62
CA TYR A 312 -4.01 5.12 -11.05
C TYR A 312 -4.73 6.46 -10.89
N GLU A 313 -3.99 7.53 -10.56
CA GLU A 313 -4.57 8.86 -10.45
C GLU A 313 -5.14 9.37 -11.79
N THR A 314 -4.57 8.93 -12.92
CA THR A 314 -5.08 9.25 -14.27
C THR A 314 -6.53 8.79 -14.46
N PHE A 315 -6.94 7.72 -13.76
CA PHE A 315 -8.29 7.16 -13.85
C PHE A 315 -9.13 7.44 -12.59
N ALA A 316 -8.63 8.23 -11.63
CA ALA A 316 -9.29 8.42 -10.36
C ALA A 316 -10.72 8.99 -10.51
N SER A 317 -11.68 8.35 -9.84
CA SER A 317 -13.11 8.73 -9.88
C SER A 317 -13.71 8.81 -11.30
N SER A 318 -13.13 8.11 -12.27
CA SER A 318 -13.59 8.09 -13.67
C SER A 318 -14.39 6.83 -14.00
N HIS A 319 -14.99 6.82 -15.20
CA HIS A 319 -15.61 5.63 -15.77
C HIS A 319 -14.85 5.17 -17.01
N VAL A 320 -14.55 3.87 -17.10
CA VAL A 320 -13.89 3.23 -18.23
C VAL A 320 -14.85 2.27 -18.95
N ARG A 321 -14.52 1.95 -20.21
CA ARG A 321 -15.22 0.96 -21.02
C ARG A 321 -14.23 -0.16 -21.34
N LEU A 322 -14.61 -1.43 -21.12
CA LEU A 322 -13.74 -2.54 -21.50
C LEU A 322 -13.41 -2.54 -23.00
N GLU A 323 -14.29 -1.96 -23.82
CA GLU A 323 -14.10 -1.81 -25.27
C GLU A 323 -12.91 -0.90 -25.64
N ASP A 324 -12.46 -0.03 -24.72
CA ASP A 324 -11.29 0.84 -24.89
C ASP A 324 -10.05 0.30 -24.15
N LEU A 325 -10.15 -0.88 -23.54
CA LEU A 325 -9.09 -1.55 -22.77
C LEU A 325 -8.48 -2.72 -23.59
N PRO A 326 -7.26 -3.20 -23.25
CA PRO A 326 -6.40 -2.78 -22.14
C PRO A 326 -5.57 -1.52 -22.43
N VAL A 327 -5.41 -0.69 -21.39
CA VAL A 327 -4.35 0.35 -21.37
C VAL A 327 -3.05 -0.30 -20.92
N LYS A 328 -1.96 -0.04 -21.65
CA LYS A 328 -0.61 -0.54 -21.36
C LYS A 328 0.39 0.59 -21.53
N GLN A 329 1.02 1.00 -20.44
CA GLN A 329 1.98 2.12 -20.44
C GLN A 329 3.25 1.76 -19.68
N PHE A 330 4.37 2.38 -20.05
CA PHE A 330 5.61 2.27 -19.28
C PHE A 330 6.25 3.62 -19.02
N ASP A 331 6.98 3.71 -17.92
CA ASP A 331 7.69 4.93 -17.50
C ASP A 331 9.13 4.60 -17.08
N ARG A 332 10.08 5.44 -17.54
CA ARG A 332 11.49 5.44 -17.13
C ARG A 332 12.00 6.87 -16.85
N SER A 333 11.10 7.77 -16.47
CA SER A 333 11.36 9.22 -16.46
C SER A 333 12.29 9.72 -15.34
N GLY A 334 12.68 8.88 -14.38
CA GLY A 334 13.55 9.31 -13.29
C GLY A 334 13.81 8.27 -12.21
N TRP A 335 14.18 8.77 -11.04
CA TRP A 335 14.51 7.99 -9.87
C TRP A 335 13.26 7.57 -9.08
N THR A 336 13.34 6.40 -8.44
CA THR A 336 12.47 5.98 -7.34
C THR A 336 13.24 6.10 -6.03
N TYR A 337 12.53 6.41 -4.93
CA TYR A 337 13.12 6.64 -3.62
C TYR A 337 12.54 5.73 -2.55
N ARG A 338 13.40 5.13 -1.72
CA ARG A 338 12.99 4.36 -0.52
C ARG A 338 13.93 4.67 0.65
N TRP A 339 13.34 4.96 1.81
CA TRP A 339 14.11 5.04 3.05
C TRP A 339 14.32 3.65 3.63
N GLU A 340 15.44 3.04 3.27
CA GLU A 340 15.79 1.68 3.68
C GLU A 340 16.27 1.65 5.15
N GLY A 341 15.33 1.40 6.08
CA GLY A 341 15.59 1.37 7.53
C GLY A 341 16.60 0.30 7.97
N GLY A 342 16.65 -0.83 7.26
CA GLY A 342 17.57 -1.96 7.51
C GLY A 342 19.02 -1.72 7.11
N GLY A 343 19.34 -0.56 6.52
CA GLY A 343 20.68 -0.26 6.02
C GLY A 343 20.76 -0.17 4.50
N VAL A 344 21.78 0.55 4.03
CA VAL A 344 22.17 0.60 2.62
C VAL A 344 23.25 -0.45 2.44
N GLU A 345 23.19 -1.19 1.34
CA GLU A 345 24.15 -2.23 1.01
C GLU A 345 24.63 -2.06 -0.44
N GLY A 346 25.82 -1.50 -0.59
CA GLY A 346 26.46 -1.24 -1.88
C GLY A 346 25.51 -0.68 -2.94
N LEU A 347 25.39 -1.40 -4.05
CA LEU A 347 24.43 -1.11 -5.14
C LEU A 347 23.20 -2.03 -5.14
N VAL A 348 23.15 -3.07 -4.28
CA VAL A 348 22.02 -4.00 -4.22
C VAL A 348 20.83 -3.42 -3.45
N ARG A 349 21.09 -2.49 -2.52
CA ARG A 349 20.09 -1.79 -1.71
C ARG A 349 20.46 -0.32 -1.52
N THR A 350 19.94 0.55 -2.38
CA THR A 350 20.16 2.01 -2.38
C THR A 350 18.91 2.77 -1.94
N GLN A 351 19.06 4.05 -1.59
CA GLN A 351 17.92 4.92 -1.25
C GLN A 351 17.31 5.60 -2.49
N GLU A 352 18.11 5.73 -3.55
CA GLU A 352 17.75 6.27 -4.85
C GLU A 352 18.13 5.25 -5.92
N PHE A 353 17.18 4.85 -6.76
CA PHE A 353 17.40 3.82 -7.79
C PHE A 353 16.60 4.09 -9.07
N HIS A 354 17.08 3.55 -10.18
CA HIS A 354 16.40 3.58 -11.45
C HIS A 354 15.57 2.32 -11.67
N ARG A 355 14.45 2.53 -12.36
CA ARG A 355 13.52 1.48 -12.73
C ARG A 355 12.74 1.87 -13.98
N VAL A 356 12.46 0.86 -14.81
CA VAL A 356 11.40 0.91 -15.81
C VAL A 356 10.14 0.30 -15.21
N GLU A 357 9.05 1.07 -15.11
CA GLU A 357 7.79 0.62 -14.52
C GLU A 357 6.74 0.45 -15.61
N PHE A 358 6.23 -0.76 -15.78
CA PHE A 358 5.10 -1.06 -16.67
C PHE A 358 3.82 -1.04 -15.85
N VAL A 359 2.76 -0.44 -16.37
CA VAL A 359 1.46 -0.32 -15.71
C VAL A 359 0.35 -0.62 -16.71
N PHE A 360 -0.69 -1.30 -16.25
CA PHE A 360 -1.80 -1.70 -17.12
C PHE A 360 -3.14 -1.82 -16.38
N LEU A 361 -4.21 -1.59 -17.13
CA LEU A 361 -5.61 -1.61 -16.71
C LEU A 361 -6.43 -2.36 -17.77
N GLY A 362 -7.21 -3.36 -17.39
CA GLY A 362 -7.93 -4.22 -18.33
C GLY A 362 -9.00 -5.09 -17.67
N SER A 363 -9.58 -6.03 -18.43
CA SER A 363 -10.36 -7.10 -17.80
C SER A 363 -9.44 -7.96 -16.90
N PRO A 364 -10.00 -8.76 -15.97
CA PRO A 364 -9.22 -9.73 -15.20
C PRO A 364 -8.33 -10.62 -16.07
N GLU A 365 -8.86 -11.11 -17.20
CA GLU A 365 -8.15 -11.95 -18.16
C GLU A 365 -7.02 -11.18 -18.87
N ASP A 366 -7.29 -9.94 -19.32
CA ASP A 366 -6.28 -9.09 -19.94
C ASP A 366 -5.09 -8.86 -18.99
N VAL A 367 -5.38 -8.50 -17.74
CA VAL A 367 -4.35 -8.15 -16.75
C VAL A 367 -3.46 -9.35 -16.44
N VAL A 368 -4.05 -10.55 -16.23
CA VAL A 368 -3.27 -11.77 -16.01
C VAL A 368 -2.45 -12.11 -17.26
N SER A 369 -3.05 -12.05 -18.46
CA SER A 369 -2.37 -12.36 -19.72
C SER A 369 -1.22 -11.41 -20.01
N ILE A 370 -1.39 -10.10 -19.76
CA ILE A 370 -0.34 -9.09 -19.91
C ILE A 370 0.81 -9.39 -18.95
N ARG A 371 0.52 -9.63 -17.66
CA ARG A 371 1.55 -9.95 -16.66
C ARG A 371 2.34 -11.20 -17.06
N ASP A 372 1.66 -12.27 -17.44
CA ASP A 372 2.29 -13.54 -17.84
C ASP A 372 3.16 -13.36 -19.10
N ALA A 373 2.70 -12.57 -20.08
CA ALA A 373 3.47 -12.25 -21.28
C ALA A 373 4.71 -11.40 -20.96
N VAL A 374 4.62 -10.48 -20.01
CA VAL A 374 5.77 -9.70 -19.52
C VAL A 374 6.77 -10.64 -18.83
N VAL A 375 6.33 -11.54 -17.95
CA VAL A 375 7.20 -12.53 -17.28
C VAL A 375 7.93 -13.39 -18.30
N GLU A 376 7.22 -13.95 -19.28
CA GLU A 376 7.80 -14.84 -20.29
C GLU A 376 8.84 -14.14 -21.17
N ARG A 377 8.61 -12.87 -21.53
CA ARG A 377 9.60 -12.08 -22.26
C ARG A 377 10.77 -11.68 -21.39
N SER A 378 10.52 -11.35 -20.13
CA SER A 378 11.57 -10.99 -19.17
C SER A 378 12.52 -12.14 -18.91
N THR A 379 12.00 -13.38 -18.81
CA THR A 379 12.83 -14.58 -18.69
C THR A 379 13.69 -14.84 -19.93
N LYS A 380 13.16 -14.59 -21.13
CA LYS A 380 13.96 -14.64 -22.37
C LYS A 380 15.06 -13.60 -22.39
N VAL A 381 14.81 -12.40 -21.87
CA VAL A 381 15.84 -11.35 -21.78
C VAL A 381 16.95 -11.77 -20.84
N VAL A 382 16.65 -12.25 -19.63
CA VAL A 382 17.71 -12.71 -18.71
C VAL A 382 18.49 -13.92 -19.27
N ASP A 383 17.85 -14.82 -20.01
CA ASP A 383 18.52 -15.88 -20.75
C ASP A 383 19.46 -15.33 -21.84
N GLN A 384 19.00 -14.38 -22.66
CA GLN A 384 19.80 -13.72 -23.70
C GLN A 384 20.98 -12.94 -23.15
N LEU A 385 20.83 -12.40 -21.93
CA LEU A 385 21.91 -11.74 -21.19
C LEU A 385 22.87 -12.74 -20.52
N GLY A 386 22.62 -14.05 -20.65
CA GLY A 386 23.46 -15.08 -20.05
C GLY A 386 23.54 -14.93 -18.54
N LEU A 387 22.41 -14.69 -17.87
CA LEU A 387 22.32 -14.61 -16.42
C LEU A 387 21.77 -15.92 -15.87
N GLU A 388 22.31 -16.40 -14.76
CA GLU A 388 21.70 -17.44 -13.96
C GLU A 388 20.57 -16.82 -13.13
N TRP A 389 19.34 -17.29 -13.34
CA TRP A 389 18.12 -16.69 -12.79
C TRP A 389 17.12 -17.74 -12.29
N ARG A 390 16.22 -17.31 -11.39
CA ARG A 390 15.05 -18.07 -10.95
C ARG A 390 13.82 -17.18 -10.85
N LEU A 391 12.65 -17.76 -11.09
CA LEU A 391 11.35 -17.13 -10.97
C LEU A 391 10.65 -17.70 -9.73
N LEU A 392 10.21 -16.82 -8.84
CA LEU A 392 9.52 -17.18 -7.62
C LEU A 392 8.07 -16.71 -7.67
N VAL A 393 7.18 -17.46 -7.04
CA VAL A 393 5.91 -16.92 -6.57
C VAL A 393 6.19 -16.28 -5.21
N ALA A 394 5.87 -14.99 -5.10
CA ALA A 394 6.10 -14.19 -3.91
C ALA A 394 4.79 -13.56 -3.41
N THR A 395 4.83 -13.09 -2.16
CA THR A 395 3.77 -12.24 -1.62
C THR A 395 4.13 -10.78 -1.94
N PRO A 396 3.28 -10.03 -2.67
CA PRO A 396 3.59 -8.64 -3.01
C PRO A 396 3.85 -7.79 -1.76
N PHE A 397 4.80 -6.86 -1.80
CA PHE A 397 5.13 -6.00 -0.65
C PHE A 397 3.93 -5.17 -0.11
N TYR A 398 2.96 -4.84 -0.98
CA TYR A 398 1.75 -4.11 -0.62
C TYR A 398 0.64 -5.02 -0.04
N MET A 399 0.81 -6.34 -0.12
CA MET A 399 -0.10 -7.32 0.46
C MET A 399 0.62 -7.98 1.65
N LYS A 400 0.07 -7.79 2.85
CA LYS A 400 0.52 -8.55 4.03
C LYS A 400 -0.11 -9.96 4.08
N GLU A 401 -0.96 -10.29 3.10
CA GLU A 401 -1.76 -11.51 3.00
C GLU A 401 -1.74 -12.08 1.57
N GLY A 402 -1.55 -13.38 1.44
CA GLY A 402 -1.72 -14.09 0.17
C GLY A 402 -1.48 -15.58 0.34
N VAL A 403 -2.37 -16.42 -0.19
CA VAL A 403 -2.03 -17.82 -0.44
C VAL A 403 -1.00 -17.79 -1.55
N VAL A 404 0.26 -18.08 -1.24
CA VAL A 404 1.26 -18.42 -2.26
C VAL A 404 0.74 -19.69 -2.91
N GLY A 405 0.03 -19.52 -4.02
CA GLY A 405 -0.36 -20.62 -4.87
C GLY A 405 0.90 -21.39 -5.27
N ASP A 406 0.78 -22.68 -5.50
CA ASP A 406 1.89 -23.53 -5.92
C ASP A 406 2.49 -23.16 -7.30
N GLY A 407 1.91 -22.15 -7.96
CA GLY A 407 2.25 -21.67 -9.30
C GLY A 407 1.43 -22.31 -10.42
N SER A 408 0.56 -23.28 -10.12
CA SER A 408 -0.20 -24.05 -11.11
C SER A 408 -1.25 -23.22 -11.89
N ASP A 409 -1.77 -22.17 -11.27
CA ASP A 409 -2.77 -21.27 -11.85
C ASP A 409 -2.29 -19.82 -11.69
N SER A 410 -1.81 -19.24 -12.80
CA SER A 410 -1.24 -17.89 -12.80
C SER A 410 -2.26 -16.82 -12.41
N SER A 411 -3.55 -17.04 -12.63
CA SER A 411 -4.63 -16.11 -12.23
C SER A 411 -4.77 -15.98 -10.71
N LYS A 412 -4.23 -16.94 -9.94
CA LYS A 412 -4.20 -16.92 -8.48
C LYS A 412 -2.90 -16.31 -7.93
N VAL A 413 -1.86 -16.19 -8.75
CA VAL A 413 -0.57 -15.62 -8.35
C VAL A 413 -0.63 -14.10 -8.39
N ALA A 414 -0.51 -13.48 -7.21
CA ALA A 414 -0.47 -12.02 -7.07
C ALA A 414 0.85 -11.44 -7.61
N THR A 415 1.99 -12.06 -7.28
CA THR A 415 3.32 -11.59 -7.68
C THR A 415 4.22 -12.73 -8.13
N TYR A 416 4.92 -12.49 -9.23
CA TYR A 416 6.16 -13.19 -9.52
C TYR A 416 7.35 -12.26 -9.28
N ASP A 417 8.46 -12.81 -8.79
CA ASP A 417 9.73 -12.11 -8.73
C ASP A 417 10.78 -12.87 -9.56
N ILE A 418 11.56 -12.14 -10.36
CA ILE A 418 12.76 -12.69 -11.00
C ILE A 418 13.96 -12.31 -10.15
N GLU A 419 14.71 -13.33 -9.75
CA GLU A 419 15.97 -13.19 -9.05
C GLU A 419 17.13 -13.68 -9.92
N VAL A 420 18.29 -13.07 -9.77
CA VAL A 420 19.55 -13.51 -10.39
C VAL A 420 20.59 -13.84 -9.32
N LEU A 421 21.45 -14.80 -9.63
CA LEU A 421 22.54 -15.19 -8.74
C LEU A 421 23.57 -14.05 -8.62
N LEU A 422 24.06 -13.85 -7.39
CA LEU A 422 25.26 -13.06 -7.10
C LEU A 422 26.41 -14.03 -6.74
N PRO A 423 27.33 -14.33 -7.67
CA PRO A 423 28.34 -15.37 -7.45
C PRO A 423 29.32 -15.10 -6.30
N TYR A 424 29.55 -13.82 -5.94
CA TYR A 424 30.55 -13.43 -4.94
C TYR A 424 30.16 -13.80 -3.50
N ASP A 425 28.86 -13.99 -3.22
CA ASP A 425 28.34 -14.39 -1.91
C ASP A 425 27.29 -15.52 -1.98
N ASN A 426 27.04 -16.05 -3.18
CA ASN A 426 26.06 -17.11 -3.47
C ASN A 426 24.63 -16.75 -3.02
N SER A 427 24.30 -15.47 -3.01
CA SER A 427 22.96 -14.96 -2.73
C SER A 427 22.15 -14.75 -4.03
N TRP A 428 20.85 -14.47 -3.88
CA TRP A 428 19.94 -14.19 -4.99
C TRP A 428 19.40 -12.76 -4.87
N LEU A 429 19.47 -12.01 -5.97
CA LEU A 429 19.02 -10.62 -6.04
C LEU A 429 17.76 -10.50 -6.88
N GLU A 430 16.68 -10.02 -6.27
CA GLU A 430 15.44 -9.67 -6.98
C GLU A 430 15.67 -8.46 -7.89
N ILE A 431 15.55 -8.66 -9.20
CA ILE A 431 15.77 -7.63 -10.23
C ILE A 431 14.47 -7.14 -10.88
N GLY A 432 13.35 -7.84 -10.66
CA GLY A 432 12.05 -7.36 -11.10
C GLY A 432 10.89 -8.10 -10.46
N SER A 433 9.77 -7.39 -10.35
CA SER A 433 8.55 -7.85 -9.70
C SER A 433 7.34 -7.62 -10.61
N TYR A 434 6.50 -8.64 -10.75
CA TYR A 434 5.42 -8.73 -11.76
C TYR A 434 4.08 -9.00 -11.09
N ASN A 435 3.24 -7.97 -11.01
CA ASN A 435 2.13 -7.87 -10.07
C ASN A 435 0.76 -7.82 -10.76
N VAL A 436 -0.19 -8.59 -10.23
CA VAL A 436 -1.63 -8.46 -10.49
C VAL A 436 -2.29 -7.91 -9.23
N HIS A 437 -2.81 -6.69 -9.31
CA HIS A 437 -3.42 -6.00 -8.16
C HIS A 437 -4.87 -6.41 -7.93
N ARG A 438 -5.49 -7.07 -8.92
CA ARG A 438 -6.94 -7.29 -8.99
C ARG A 438 -7.68 -5.94 -8.95
N ASP A 439 -8.74 -5.85 -8.17
CA ASP A 439 -9.58 -4.66 -7.97
C ASP A 439 -9.04 -3.70 -6.90
N LYS A 440 -7.93 -4.03 -6.22
CA LYS A 440 -7.38 -3.23 -5.10
C LYS A 440 -7.27 -1.73 -5.41
N PHE A 441 -6.53 -1.36 -6.48
CA PHE A 441 -6.40 0.06 -6.86
C PHE A 441 -7.63 0.59 -7.62
N VAL A 442 -8.44 -0.29 -8.21
CA VAL A 442 -9.71 0.09 -8.85
C VAL A 442 -10.69 0.61 -7.78
N GLU A 443 -10.77 -0.06 -6.64
CA GLU A 443 -11.60 0.33 -5.51
C GLU A 443 -11.10 1.61 -4.83
N THR A 444 -9.81 1.69 -4.48
CA THR A 444 -9.28 2.85 -3.73
C THR A 444 -9.24 4.13 -4.55
N PHE A 445 -9.01 4.03 -5.86
CA PHE A 445 -9.10 5.17 -6.78
C PHE A 445 -10.50 5.38 -7.37
N LYS A 446 -11.48 4.55 -6.98
CA LYS A 446 -12.89 4.64 -7.41
C LYS A 446 -13.07 4.61 -8.94
N ILE A 447 -12.27 3.79 -9.61
CA ILE A 447 -12.36 3.54 -11.05
C ILE A 447 -13.58 2.64 -11.28
N LYS A 448 -14.48 3.02 -12.19
CA LYS A 448 -15.71 2.26 -12.46
C LYS A 448 -15.80 1.84 -13.92
N GLU A 449 -16.36 0.68 -14.18
CA GLU A 449 -16.73 0.28 -15.54
C GLU A 449 -18.19 0.67 -15.83
N VAL A 450 -18.48 1.22 -17.00
CA VAL A 450 -19.80 1.80 -17.33
C VAL A 450 -20.98 0.81 -17.28
N LYS A 451 -20.74 -0.50 -17.52
CA LYS A 451 -21.74 -1.58 -17.44
C LYS A 451 -21.62 -2.38 -16.14
N GLY A 452 -20.77 -1.96 -15.19
CA GLY A 452 -20.53 -2.66 -13.93
C GLY A 452 -19.72 -3.96 -14.07
N ARG A 453 -19.01 -4.15 -15.18
CA ARG A 453 -18.09 -5.30 -15.34
C ARG A 453 -16.83 -5.10 -14.50
N GLN A 454 -16.15 -6.20 -14.19
CA GLN A 454 -14.92 -6.15 -13.41
C GLN A 454 -13.77 -5.59 -14.25
N VAL A 455 -12.96 -4.75 -13.62
CA VAL A 455 -11.71 -4.20 -14.17
C VAL A 455 -10.64 -4.43 -13.13
N TRP A 456 -9.45 -4.81 -13.58
CA TRP A 456 -8.28 -5.00 -12.73
C TRP A 456 -7.13 -4.10 -13.17
N THR A 457 -6.14 -3.95 -12.28
CA THR A 457 -4.86 -3.32 -12.60
C THR A 457 -3.71 -4.29 -12.35
N GLY A 458 -2.57 -4.02 -12.97
CA GLY A 458 -1.30 -4.67 -12.69
C GLY A 458 -0.12 -3.75 -12.99
N CYS A 459 1.04 -4.09 -12.45
CA CYS A 459 2.29 -3.42 -12.80
C CYS A 459 3.46 -4.41 -12.83
N CYS A 460 4.51 -4.09 -13.57
CA CYS A 460 5.74 -4.84 -13.61
C CYS A 460 6.93 -3.88 -13.50
N GLY A 461 7.67 -3.97 -12.42
CA GLY A 461 8.81 -3.10 -12.14
C GLY A 461 10.12 -3.80 -12.45
N PHE A 462 10.93 -3.18 -13.30
CA PHE A 462 12.29 -3.62 -13.62
C PHE A 462 13.27 -2.71 -12.89
N GLY A 463 13.84 -3.17 -11.78
CA GLY A 463 14.82 -2.40 -11.00
C GLY A 463 16.14 -2.32 -11.75
N THR A 464 16.29 -1.45 -12.74
CA THR A 464 17.42 -1.44 -13.66
C THR A 464 18.76 -1.18 -12.98
N SER A 465 18.77 -0.46 -11.85
CA SER A 465 19.94 -0.39 -10.98
C SER A 465 20.40 -1.79 -10.49
N ARG A 466 19.47 -2.68 -10.13
CA ARG A 466 19.77 -4.05 -9.72
C ARG A 466 20.09 -4.96 -10.90
N TRP A 467 19.47 -4.77 -12.06
CA TRP A 467 19.85 -5.48 -13.29
C TRP A 467 21.33 -5.27 -13.64
N VAL A 468 21.82 -4.03 -13.55
CA VAL A 468 23.24 -3.72 -13.76
C VAL A 468 24.12 -4.47 -12.77
N VAL A 469 23.73 -4.51 -11.49
CA VAL A 469 24.50 -5.23 -10.46
C VAL A 469 24.56 -6.73 -10.73
N GLY A 470 23.41 -7.37 -10.99
CA GLY A 470 23.35 -8.78 -11.34
C GLY A 470 24.16 -9.11 -12.59
N PHE A 471 24.09 -8.25 -13.60
CA PHE A 471 24.88 -8.38 -14.83
C PHE A 471 26.39 -8.30 -14.55
N LEU A 472 26.84 -7.28 -13.84
CA LEU A 472 28.26 -7.12 -13.50
C LEU A 472 28.76 -8.21 -12.54
N ALA A 473 27.91 -8.71 -11.63
CA ALA A 473 28.25 -9.78 -10.71
C ALA A 473 28.55 -11.11 -11.43
N GLN A 474 27.98 -11.34 -12.62
CA GLN A 474 28.20 -12.57 -13.39
C GLN A 474 29.21 -12.38 -14.54
N HIS A 475 29.17 -11.24 -15.24
CA HIS A 475 30.00 -10.99 -16.43
C HIS A 475 31.26 -10.14 -16.17
N GLY A 476 31.35 -9.48 -15.01
CA GLY A 476 32.43 -8.55 -14.69
C GLY A 476 32.45 -7.28 -15.55
N PHE A 477 33.59 -6.59 -15.54
CA PHE A 477 33.74 -5.23 -16.09
C PHE A 477 34.48 -5.17 -17.44
N ASP A 478 34.73 -6.32 -18.08
CA ASP A 478 35.38 -6.40 -19.40
C ASP A 478 34.33 -6.47 -20.53
N PRO A 479 34.11 -5.39 -21.30
CA PRO A 479 33.08 -5.35 -22.34
C PRO A 479 33.30 -6.35 -23.47
N ALA A 480 34.52 -6.84 -23.66
CA ALA A 480 34.81 -7.85 -24.67
C ALA A 480 34.13 -9.18 -24.35
N ARG A 481 33.92 -9.47 -23.06
CA ARG A 481 33.30 -10.70 -22.55
C ARG A 481 31.78 -10.62 -22.43
N TRP A 482 31.21 -9.43 -22.55
CA TRP A 482 29.78 -9.24 -22.43
C TRP A 482 28.99 -9.88 -23.59
N PRO A 483 27.74 -10.32 -23.34
CA PRO A 483 26.83 -10.77 -24.38
C PRO A 483 26.70 -9.75 -25.50
N GLU A 484 26.59 -10.24 -26.74
CA GLU A 484 26.50 -9.41 -27.95
C GLU A 484 25.41 -8.33 -27.87
N PRO A 485 24.18 -8.59 -27.36
CA PRO A 485 23.14 -7.57 -27.25
C PRO A 485 23.55 -6.36 -26.41
N VAL A 486 24.31 -6.58 -25.33
CA VAL A 486 24.80 -5.51 -24.44
C VAL A 486 25.98 -4.80 -25.09
N ARG A 487 26.96 -5.56 -25.58
CA ARG A 487 28.18 -5.00 -26.21
C ARG A 487 27.85 -4.06 -27.37
N LYS A 488 26.87 -4.41 -28.21
CA LYS A 488 26.43 -3.56 -29.34
C LYS A 488 25.83 -2.23 -28.88
N ARG A 489 25.03 -2.22 -27.81
CA ARG A 489 24.34 -1.02 -27.31
C ARG A 489 25.27 -0.13 -26.48
N VAL A 490 26.16 -0.72 -25.69
CA VAL A 490 27.15 0.04 -24.92
C VAL A 490 28.22 0.64 -25.84
N GLY A 491 28.63 -0.10 -26.87
CA GLY A 491 29.70 0.32 -27.77
C GLY A 491 31.03 0.51 -27.02
N THR A 492 31.79 1.55 -27.39
CA THR A 492 33.07 1.85 -26.74
C THR A 492 32.87 2.53 -25.39
N LEU A 493 33.47 1.94 -24.35
CA LEU A 493 33.54 2.58 -23.04
C LEU A 493 34.57 3.72 -23.06
N PRO A 494 34.21 4.92 -22.58
CA PRO A 494 35.14 6.03 -22.49
C PRO A 494 36.08 5.86 -21.28
N PRO A 495 37.23 6.55 -21.29
CA PRO A 495 38.09 6.59 -20.12
C PRO A 495 37.37 7.31 -18.97
N VAL A 496 37.41 6.70 -17.78
CA VAL A 496 36.89 7.34 -16.56
C VAL A 496 37.80 8.51 -16.18
N PRO A 497 37.24 9.70 -15.86
CA PRO A 497 38.03 10.81 -15.35
C PRO A 497 38.80 10.41 -14.08
N LYS A 498 40.13 10.38 -14.17
CA LYS A 498 40.98 10.13 -13.00
C LYS A 498 41.06 11.41 -12.17
N VAL A 499 40.70 11.31 -10.90
CA VAL A 499 40.97 12.36 -9.92
C VAL A 499 42.29 11.96 -9.26
N VAL A 500 43.26 12.87 -9.27
CA VAL A 500 44.48 12.72 -8.46
C VAL A 500 44.12 13.32 -7.10
N GLU A 501 44.13 12.50 -6.05
CA GLU A 501 43.91 12.95 -4.67
C GLU A 501 45.11 13.73 -4.13
#